data_AF-A0A950ZI45-F1
#
_entry.id   AF-A0A950ZI45-F1
#
_cell.length_a   1.000
_cell.length_b   1.000
_cell.length_c   1.000
_cell.angle_alpha   90.00
_cell.angle_beta   90.00
_cell.angle_gamma   90.00
#
_symmetry.space_group_name_H-M   'P 1'
#
loop_
_entity.id
_entity.type
_entity.pdbx_description
1 polymer ?
#
loop_
_entity_poly.entity_id
_entity_poly.type
_entity_poly.pdbx_seq_one_letter_code
_entity_poly.pdbx_strand_id
1 'polypeptide(L)'
;MTAAMMVAAGSNNAFAINGFAGLSNTQIFSFFFMFLLFNGYVVLEAISLAAFYITAKPRHGRVRTAAIWHFAASVLFMLAFVSTVWGAPAEKAFIGTTSPPYELGVGTRAVLIFVGIGLFAGPGVLCLMVGFLQGARQKRELREAAYAAA
;
A
#
# COMPACT_ATOMS: atom_id res chain seq x y z
N MET A 1 -24.32 35.75 6.45
CA MET A 1 -23.38 34.74 5.92
C MET A 1 -22.44 34.36 7.05
N THR A 2 -22.56 33.17 7.63
CA THR A 2 -21.74 32.74 8.78
C THR A 2 -20.35 32.29 8.33
N ALA A 3 -19.35 32.37 9.20
CA ALA A 3 -17.95 32.03 8.90
C ALA A 3 -17.78 30.61 8.31
N ALA A 4 -18.67 29.68 8.62
CA ALA A 4 -18.72 28.34 8.01
C ALA A 4 -19.01 28.37 6.49
N MET A 5 -19.82 29.32 6.01
CA MET A 5 -20.09 29.49 4.58
C MET A 5 -18.89 30.08 3.81
N MET A 6 -18.05 30.89 4.48
CA MET A 6 -16.82 31.43 3.88
C MET A 6 -15.72 30.37 3.71
N VAL A 7 -15.64 29.38 4.62
CA VAL A 7 -14.69 28.26 4.50
C VAL A 7 -15.12 27.28 3.40
N ALA A 8 -16.43 27.05 3.23
CA ALA A 8 -16.96 26.25 2.12
C ALA A 8 -16.75 26.91 0.74
N ALA A 9 -16.81 28.25 0.66
CA ALA A 9 -16.64 29.00 -0.58
C ALA A 9 -15.17 29.26 -0.98
N GLY A 10 -14.19 28.99 -0.10
CA GLY A 10 -12.76 29.19 -0.39
C GLY A 10 -12.05 27.99 -1.04
N SER A 11 -12.71 26.84 -1.12
CA SER A 11 -12.15 25.61 -1.69
C SER A 11 -12.66 25.43 -3.12
N ASN A 12 -11.98 26.04 -4.09
CA ASN A 12 -12.16 25.80 -5.53
C ASN A 12 -11.64 24.42 -5.98
N ASN A 13 -11.89 23.38 -5.17
CA ASN A 13 -11.44 22.02 -5.40
C ASN A 13 -12.61 21.25 -6.02
N ALA A 14 -12.38 20.51 -7.11
CA ALA A 14 -13.42 19.73 -7.80
C ALA A 14 -14.22 18.78 -6.86
N PHE A 15 -13.61 18.38 -5.74
CA PHE A 15 -14.25 17.60 -4.66
C PHE A 15 -15.38 18.34 -3.93
N ALA A 16 -15.30 19.67 -3.80
CA ALA A 16 -16.29 20.49 -3.10
C ALA A 16 -17.55 20.77 -3.94
N ILE A 17 -17.46 20.68 -5.27
CA ILE A 17 -18.53 21.11 -6.17
C ILE A 17 -19.51 19.96 -6.51
N ASN A 18 -19.05 18.70 -6.64
CA ASN A 18 -19.93 17.57 -6.97
C ASN A 18 -19.44 16.17 -6.53
N GLY A 19 -18.22 16.03 -5.99
CA GLY A 19 -17.61 14.70 -5.78
C GLY A 19 -18.15 13.91 -4.58
N PHE A 20 -18.69 14.59 -3.57
CA PHE A 20 -19.15 13.99 -2.31
C PHE A 20 -20.54 14.43 -1.87
N ALA A 21 -21.33 15.00 -2.80
CA ALA A 21 -22.69 15.41 -2.51
C ALA A 21 -23.52 14.21 -2.03
N GLY A 22 -24.14 14.33 -0.84
CA GLY A 22 -24.93 13.26 -0.23
C GLY A 22 -24.15 12.27 0.64
N LEU A 23 -22.84 12.42 0.80
CA LEU A 23 -22.05 11.64 1.75
C LEU A 23 -21.83 12.37 3.09
N SER A 24 -21.82 11.62 4.19
CA SER A 24 -21.38 12.12 5.49
C SER A 24 -19.87 12.33 5.55
N ASN A 25 -19.39 13.16 6.49
CA ASN A 25 -17.95 13.33 6.74
C ASN A 25 -17.23 12.01 7.02
N THR A 26 -17.90 11.05 7.67
CA THR A 26 -17.37 9.71 7.96
C THR A 26 -17.22 8.86 6.69
N GLN A 27 -18.15 8.97 5.74
CA GLN A 27 -18.07 8.33 4.43
C GLN A 27 -16.93 8.90 3.58
N ILE A 28 -16.76 10.23 3.60
CA ILE A 28 -15.67 10.92 2.90
C ILE A 28 -14.31 10.48 3.47
N PHE A 29 -14.17 10.39 4.79
CA PHE A 29 -12.96 9.87 5.43
C PHE A 29 -12.68 8.41 5.02
N SER A 30 -13.69 7.53 5.07
CA SER A 30 -13.56 6.13 4.64
C SER A 30 -13.07 6.03 3.20
N PHE A 31 -13.61 6.85 2.30
CA PHE A 31 -13.21 6.90 0.90
C PHE A 31 -11.73 7.27 0.74
N PHE A 32 -11.28 8.36 1.37
CA PHE A 32 -9.88 8.80 1.27
C PHE A 32 -8.91 7.80 1.89
N PHE A 33 -9.28 7.19 3.02
CA PHE A 33 -8.43 6.18 3.65
C PHE A 33 -8.29 4.93 2.77
N MET A 34 -9.38 4.49 2.16
CA MET A 34 -9.35 3.38 1.21
C MET A 34 -8.55 3.70 -0.06
N PHE A 35 -8.68 4.93 -0.58
CA PHE A 35 -7.87 5.42 -1.69
C PHE A 35 -6.37 5.40 -1.36
N LEU A 36 -5.99 5.86 -0.17
CA LEU A 36 -4.60 5.84 0.29
C LEU A 36 -4.07 4.41 0.42
N LEU A 37 -4.84 3.49 1.00
CA LEU A 37 -4.47 2.09 1.12
C LEU A 37 -4.26 1.44 -0.25
N PHE A 38 -5.20 1.64 -1.17
CA PHE A 38 -5.12 1.12 -2.54
C PHE A 38 -3.86 1.61 -3.25
N ASN A 39 -3.62 2.93 -3.25
CA ASN A 39 -2.44 3.50 -3.90
C ASN A 39 -1.14 3.09 -3.19
N GLY A 40 -1.16 2.98 -1.87
CA GLY A 40 -0.03 2.49 -1.08
C GLY A 40 0.39 1.08 -1.52
N TYR A 41 -0.57 0.17 -1.73
CA TYR A 41 -0.27 -1.16 -2.25
C TYR A 41 0.26 -1.14 -3.68
N VAL A 42 -0.30 -0.33 -4.57
CA VAL A 42 0.21 -0.18 -5.94
C VAL A 42 1.66 0.29 -5.94
N VAL A 43 2.00 1.26 -5.08
CA VAL A 43 3.37 1.76 -4.94
C VAL A 43 4.30 0.68 -4.38
N LEU A 44 3.89 -0.05 -3.34
CA LEU A 44 4.67 -1.15 -2.77
C LEU A 44 4.94 -2.26 -3.79
N GLU A 45 3.93 -2.64 -4.56
CA GLU A 45 4.05 -3.60 -5.67
C GLU A 45 5.02 -3.10 -6.74
N ALA A 46 4.89 -1.83 -7.16
CA ALA A 46 5.80 -1.25 -8.14
C ALA A 46 7.26 -1.25 -7.65
N ILE A 47 7.49 -0.93 -6.37
CA ILE A 47 8.82 -0.96 -5.74
C ILE A 47 9.36 -2.39 -5.68
N SER A 48 8.55 -3.37 -5.27
CA SER A 48 8.99 -4.76 -5.16
C SER A 48 9.33 -5.36 -6.52
N LEU A 49 8.53 -5.08 -7.56
CA LEU A 49 8.79 -5.51 -8.93
C LEU A 49 10.04 -4.83 -9.51
N ALA A 50 10.25 -3.54 -9.26
CA ALA A 50 11.46 -2.85 -9.65
C ALA A 50 12.70 -3.44 -8.96
N ALA A 51 12.62 -3.72 -7.66
CA ALA A 51 13.69 -4.37 -6.90
C ALA A 51 13.98 -5.79 -7.41
N PHE A 52 12.93 -6.56 -7.71
CA PHE A 52 13.04 -7.89 -8.30
C PHE A 52 13.73 -7.82 -9.67
N TYR A 53 13.30 -6.93 -10.56
CA TYR A 53 13.93 -6.75 -11.88
C TYR A 53 15.43 -6.45 -11.79
N ILE A 54 15.83 -5.59 -10.85
CA ILE A 54 17.24 -5.22 -10.64
C ILE A 54 18.05 -6.40 -10.08
N THR A 55 17.47 -7.19 -9.18
CA THR A 55 18.17 -8.27 -8.47
C THR A 55 18.17 -9.60 -9.20
N ALA A 56 17.17 -9.85 -10.06
CA ALA A 56 17.04 -11.05 -10.87
C ALA A 56 18.03 -11.10 -12.04
N LYS A 57 18.53 -9.94 -12.51
CA LYS A 57 19.55 -9.90 -13.55
C LYS A 57 20.83 -10.60 -13.09
N PRO A 58 21.31 -11.64 -13.79
CA PRO A 58 22.55 -12.30 -13.44
C PRO A 58 23.72 -11.30 -13.54
N ARG A 59 24.47 -11.15 -12.45
CA ARG A 59 25.77 -10.44 -12.47
C ARG A 59 26.82 -11.45 -12.05
N HIS A 60 27.80 -11.69 -12.93
CA HIS A 60 28.88 -12.67 -12.72
C HIS A 60 28.39 -14.14 -12.63
N GLY A 61 27.37 -14.50 -13.43
CA GLY A 61 26.90 -15.90 -13.54
C GLY A 61 26.14 -16.44 -12.33
N ARG A 62 25.85 -15.62 -11.31
CA ARG A 62 25.05 -16.00 -10.14
C ARG A 62 23.79 -15.14 -10.02
N VAL A 63 22.66 -15.79 -9.78
CA VAL A 63 21.40 -15.11 -9.40
C VAL A 63 21.47 -14.83 -7.90
N ARG A 64 21.15 -13.60 -7.51
CA ARG A 64 21.19 -13.17 -6.10
C ARG A 64 20.00 -13.76 -5.34
N THR A 65 20.25 -14.36 -4.17
CA THR A 65 19.17 -14.84 -3.28
C THR A 65 18.19 -13.74 -2.89
N ALA A 66 18.64 -12.47 -2.90
CA ALA A 66 17.80 -11.29 -2.71
C ALA A 66 16.59 -11.23 -3.68
N ALA A 67 16.73 -11.74 -4.91
CA ALA A 67 15.65 -11.74 -5.89
C ALA A 67 14.45 -12.59 -5.44
N ILE A 68 14.70 -13.70 -4.72
CA ILE A 68 13.63 -14.57 -4.20
C ILE A 68 12.77 -13.80 -3.20
N TRP A 69 13.40 -13.01 -2.33
CA TRP A 69 12.71 -12.19 -1.34
C TRP A 69 11.88 -11.06 -1.98
N HIS A 70 12.42 -10.41 -3.02
CA HIS A 70 11.68 -9.39 -3.76
C HIS A 70 10.51 -9.96 -4.57
N PHE A 71 10.67 -11.17 -5.11
CA PHE A 71 9.58 -11.89 -5.78
C PHE A 71 8.47 -12.26 -4.79
N ALA A 72 8.83 -12.87 -3.65
CA ALA A 72 7.87 -13.19 -2.60
C ALA A 72 7.12 -11.95 -2.09
N ALA A 73 7.84 -10.83 -1.90
CA ALA A 73 7.23 -9.55 -1.54
C ALA A 73 6.18 -9.09 -2.57
N SER A 74 6.49 -9.21 -3.87
CA SER A 74 5.55 -8.84 -4.95
C SER A 74 4.30 -9.74 -4.94
N VAL A 75 4.47 -11.05 -4.75
CA VAL A 75 3.30 -11.95 -4.62
C VAL A 75 2.42 -11.55 -3.42
N LEU A 76 3.03 -11.21 -2.28
CA LEU A 76 2.31 -10.81 -1.09
C LEU A 76 1.62 -9.44 -1.25
N PHE A 77 2.26 -8.47 -1.89
CA PHE A 77 1.65 -7.18 -2.18
C PHE A 77 0.51 -7.29 -3.19
N MET A 78 0.62 -8.17 -4.19
CA MET A 78 -0.50 -8.48 -5.09
C MET A 78 -1.70 -9.09 -4.33
N LEU A 79 -1.46 -9.99 -3.38
CA LEU A 79 -2.53 -10.54 -2.53
C LEU A 79 -3.13 -9.47 -1.60
N ALA A 80 -2.30 -8.60 -1.03
CA ALA A 80 -2.75 -7.44 -0.24
C ALA A 80 -3.59 -6.48 -1.09
N PHE A 81 -3.19 -6.25 -2.34
CA PHE A 81 -3.93 -5.43 -3.29
C PHE A 81 -5.30 -6.04 -3.60
N VAL A 82 -5.39 -7.33 -3.91
CA VAL A 82 -6.67 -8.02 -4.14
C VAL A 82 -7.57 -7.94 -2.90
N SER A 83 -7.00 -7.95 -1.69
CA SER A 83 -7.79 -7.82 -0.46
C SER A 83 -8.58 -6.50 -0.38
N THR A 84 -8.17 -5.46 -1.11
CA THR A 84 -8.90 -4.19 -1.16
C THR A 84 -10.28 -4.29 -1.80
N VAL A 85 -10.52 -5.32 -2.64
CA VAL A 85 -11.83 -5.58 -3.25
C VAL A 85 -12.91 -5.84 -2.20
N TRP A 86 -12.55 -6.46 -1.07
CA TRP A 86 -13.47 -6.70 0.05
C TRP A 86 -13.91 -5.42 0.77
N GLY A 87 -13.19 -4.31 0.56
CA GLY A 87 -13.53 -2.99 1.08
C GLY A 87 -14.57 -2.25 0.24
N ALA A 88 -15.03 -2.80 -0.89
CA ALA A 88 -15.97 -2.11 -1.76
C ALA A 88 -17.41 -2.05 -1.17
N PRO A 89 -18.14 -0.95 -1.37
CA PRO A 89 -17.69 0.34 -1.92
C PRO A 89 -16.91 1.17 -0.86
N ALA A 90 -15.92 1.94 -1.32
CA ALA A 90 -14.86 2.55 -0.50
C ALA A 90 -15.38 3.48 0.60
N GLU A 91 -16.45 4.23 0.33
CA GLU A 91 -17.10 5.13 1.28
C GLU A 91 -17.76 4.39 2.45
N LYS A 92 -17.92 3.06 2.36
CA LYS A 92 -18.50 2.20 3.42
C LYS A 92 -17.50 1.20 4.00
N ALA A 93 -16.23 1.27 3.61
CA ALA A 93 -15.21 0.33 4.04
C ALA A 93 -14.99 0.33 5.57
N PHE A 94 -15.09 1.51 6.19
CA PHE A 94 -14.78 1.74 7.61
C PHE A 94 -15.96 2.26 8.42
N ILE A 95 -17.18 1.93 8.02
CA ILE A 95 -18.40 2.34 8.72
C ILE A 95 -18.93 1.19 9.56
N GLY A 96 -19.13 1.44 10.85
CA GLY A 96 -19.63 0.45 11.82
C GLY A 96 -21.13 0.20 11.72
N THR A 97 -21.90 1.21 11.32
CA THR A 97 -23.36 1.15 11.17
C THR A 97 -23.79 1.30 9.71
N THR A 98 -24.61 0.40 9.18
CA THR A 98 -25.14 0.53 7.80
C THR A 98 -26.29 1.53 7.69
N SER A 99 -26.84 1.98 8.82
CA SER A 99 -27.92 2.97 8.92
C SER A 99 -27.45 4.26 9.61
N PRO A 100 -28.03 5.42 9.25
CA PRO A 100 -27.76 6.67 9.93
C PRO A 100 -28.07 6.59 11.44
N PRO A 101 -27.28 7.27 12.29
CA PRO A 101 -26.07 8.02 11.96
C PRO A 101 -24.89 7.11 11.59
N TYR A 102 -24.16 7.48 10.53
CA TYR A 102 -22.99 6.73 10.05
C TYR A 102 -21.77 7.02 10.93
N GLU A 103 -21.36 6.04 11.72
CA GLU A 103 -20.19 6.15 12.60
C GLU A 103 -18.99 5.37 12.04
N LEU A 104 -17.78 5.89 12.28
CA LEU A 104 -16.55 5.15 12.01
C LEU A 104 -16.51 3.91 12.91
N GLY A 105 -16.24 2.74 12.32
CA GLY A 105 -16.25 1.50 13.09
C GLY A 105 -15.68 0.32 12.33
N VAL A 106 -15.36 -0.73 13.10
CA VAL A 106 -14.77 -1.97 12.58
C VAL A 106 -15.89 -2.93 12.19
N GLY A 107 -16.49 -2.70 11.03
CA GLY A 107 -17.42 -3.66 10.41
C GLY A 107 -16.67 -4.82 9.74
N THR A 108 -17.41 -5.84 9.28
CA THR A 108 -16.84 -7.02 8.61
C THR A 108 -15.91 -6.67 7.45
N ARG A 109 -16.21 -5.60 6.70
CA ARG A 109 -15.37 -5.10 5.60
C ARG A 109 -14.02 -4.59 6.09
N ALA A 110 -14.01 -3.77 7.16
CA ALA A 110 -12.79 -3.28 7.77
C ALA A 110 -11.94 -4.46 8.30
N VAL A 111 -12.57 -5.47 8.92
CA VAL A 111 -11.86 -6.69 9.36
C VAL A 111 -11.16 -7.39 8.20
N LEU A 112 -11.85 -7.59 7.08
CA LEU A 112 -11.25 -8.24 5.89
C LEU A 112 -10.08 -7.43 5.31
N ILE A 113 -10.16 -6.09 5.34
CA ILE A 113 -9.05 -5.21 4.94
C ILE A 113 -7.87 -5.36 5.92
N PHE A 114 -8.13 -5.39 7.23
CA PHE A 114 -7.08 -5.58 8.24
C PHE A 114 -6.41 -6.94 8.15
N VAL A 115 -7.17 -8.00 7.82
CA VAL A 115 -6.59 -9.32 7.51
C VAL A 115 -5.67 -9.21 6.31
N GLY A 116 -6.07 -8.49 5.26
CA GLY A 116 -5.21 -8.20 4.11
C GLY A 116 -3.91 -7.49 4.47
N ILE A 117 -3.99 -6.44 5.30
CA ILE A 117 -2.83 -5.70 5.81
C ILE A 117 -1.91 -6.62 6.62
N GLY A 118 -2.46 -7.31 7.62
CA GLY A 118 -1.69 -8.08 8.59
C GLY A 118 -1.08 -9.35 8.00
N LEU A 119 -1.82 -10.06 7.15
CA LEU A 119 -1.41 -11.36 6.64
C LEU A 119 -0.55 -11.25 5.37
N PHE A 120 -0.77 -10.22 4.54
CA PHE A 120 -0.08 -10.10 3.26
C PHE A 120 0.86 -8.91 3.21
N ALA A 121 0.38 -7.69 3.48
CA ALA A 121 1.21 -6.49 3.34
C ALA A 121 2.36 -6.46 4.35
N GLY A 122 2.11 -6.79 5.62
CA GLY A 122 3.13 -6.83 6.67
C GLY A 122 4.31 -7.76 6.34
N PRO A 123 4.04 -9.06 6.10
CA PRO A 123 5.06 -10.00 5.65
C PRO A 123 5.73 -9.59 4.33
N GLY A 124 4.98 -9.00 3.39
CA GLY A 124 5.53 -8.46 2.14
C GLY A 124 6.59 -7.38 2.37
N VAL A 125 6.34 -6.43 3.29
CA VAL A 125 7.33 -5.41 3.67
C VAL A 125 8.55 -6.04 4.32
N LEU A 126 8.38 -7.05 5.18
CA LEU A 126 9.51 -7.78 5.78
C LEU A 126 10.36 -8.46 4.70
N CYS A 127 9.75 -9.16 3.75
CA CYS A 127 10.44 -9.78 2.62
C CYS A 127 11.19 -8.74 1.79
N LEU A 128 10.56 -7.59 1.50
CA LEU A 128 11.18 -6.50 0.76
C LEU A 128 12.45 -5.98 1.48
N MET A 129 12.37 -5.75 2.80
CA MET A 129 13.51 -5.31 3.62
C MET A 129 14.63 -6.35 3.66
N VAL A 130 14.29 -7.63 3.87
CA VAL A 130 15.28 -8.73 3.87
C VAL A 130 15.99 -8.82 2.51
N GLY A 131 15.25 -8.68 1.40
CA GLY A 131 15.83 -8.62 0.06
C GLY A 131 16.85 -7.49 -0.11
N PHE A 132 16.53 -6.28 0.36
CA PHE A 132 17.46 -5.15 0.32
C PHE A 132 18.70 -5.37 1.20
N LEU A 133 18.53 -5.89 2.41
CA LEU A 133 19.65 -6.18 3.33
C LEU A 133 20.59 -7.24 2.74
N GLN A 134 20.05 -8.33 2.21
CA GLN A 134 20.86 -9.37 1.56
C GLN A 134 21.54 -8.85 0.30
N GLY A 135 20.84 -8.08 -0.52
CA GLY A 135 21.39 -7.46 -1.72
C GLY A 135 22.55 -6.51 -1.40
N ALA A 136 22.47 -5.76 -0.30
CA ALA A 136 23.52 -4.89 0.19
C ALA A 136 24.75 -5.68 0.67
N ARG A 137 24.55 -6.76 1.45
CA ARG A 137 25.64 -7.63 1.92
C ARG A 137 26.38 -8.30 0.76
N GLN A 138 25.66 -8.91 -0.17
CA GLN A 138 26.26 -9.53 -1.36
C GLN A 138 27.04 -8.54 -2.22
N LYS A 139 26.58 -7.28 -2.31
CA LYS A 139 27.31 -6.23 -3.03
C LYS A 139 28.62 -5.85 -2.33
N ARG A 140 28.68 -5.88 -1.00
CA ARG A 140 29.90 -5.64 -0.22
C ARG A 140 30.90 -6.78 -0.41
N GLU A 141 30.45 -8.02 -0.24
CA GLU A 141 31.29 -9.22 -0.41
C GLU A 141 31.93 -9.28 -1.81
N LEU A 142 31.15 -9.02 -2.86
CA LEU A 142 31.67 -8.97 -4.24
C LEU A 142 32.70 -7.85 -4.45
N ARG A 143 32.52 -6.71 -3.77
CA ARG A 143 33.45 -5.58 -3.86
C ARG A 143 34.75 -5.88 -3.11
N GLU A 144 34.66 -6.49 -1.94
CA GLU A 144 35.82 -6.93 -1.15
C GLU A 144 36.62 -8.01 -1.89
N ALA A 145 35.94 -9.01 -2.48
CA ALA A 145 36.59 -10.02 -3.31
C ALA A 145 37.30 -9.42 -4.53
N ALA A 146 36.71 -8.40 -5.17
CA ALA A 146 37.33 -7.69 -6.28
C ALA A 146 38.58 -6.89 -5.86
N TYR A 147 38.57 -6.26 -4.68
CA TYR A 147 39.76 -5.58 -4.15
C TYR A 147 40.85 -6.56 -3.71
N ALA A 148 40.49 -7.73 -3.19
CA ALA A 148 41.46 -8.75 -2.80
C ALA A 148 42.12 -9.47 -4.00
N ALA A 149 41.47 -9.43 -5.18
CA ALA A 149 41.97 -10.04 -6.41
C ALA A 149 42.72 -9.06 -7.33
N ALA A 150 42.79 -7.78 -6.97
CA ALA A 150 43.51 -6.72 -7.70
C ALA A 150 44.85 -6.42 -7.02
#